data_AF-A0A2U9IX58-F1
#
_entry.id   AF-A0A2U9IX58-F1
#
_cell.length_a   1.000
_cell.length_b   1.000
_cell.length_c   1.000
_cell.angle_alpha   90.00
_cell.angle_beta   90.00
_cell.angle_gamma   90.00
#
_symmetry.space_group_name_H-M   'P 1'
#
loop_
_entity.id
_entity.type
_entity.pdbx_description
1 polymer ?
#
loop_
_entity_poly.entity_id
_entity_poly.type
_entity_poly.pdbx_seq_one_letter_code
_entity_poly.pdbx_strand_id
1 'polypeptide(L)'
;MRSIIATKLVKDKGYPLYRAALLMGVTPAAVANYMNGKRGTAIKGIIEKDPRLMEMIGDLVDKMASSGSSSQLSSYYCILCAEGKRALKKNGISLPSCLYESNLMMK
;
A
#
# COMPACT_ATOMS: atom_id res chain seq x y z
N MET A 1 -1.06 -4.78 1.17
CA MET A 1 -1.06 -3.33 0.87
C MET A 1 -1.58 -2.98 -0.52
N ARG A 2 -0.94 -3.40 -1.62
CA ARG A 2 -1.36 -3.02 -2.98
C ARG A 2 -2.83 -3.31 -3.31
N SER A 3 -3.41 -4.40 -2.80
CA SER A 3 -4.85 -4.70 -2.97
C SER A 3 -5.76 -3.64 -2.35
N ILE A 4 -5.41 -3.13 -1.17
CA ILE A 4 -6.17 -2.09 -0.48
C ILE A 4 -6.04 -0.76 -1.23
N ILE A 5 -4.81 -0.37 -1.60
CA ILE A 5 -4.54 0.86 -2.38
C ILE A 5 -5.31 0.85 -3.70
N ALA A 6 -5.26 -0.25 -4.46
CA ALA A 6 -6.02 -0.42 -5.70
C ALA A 6 -7.53 -0.27 -5.46
N THR A 7 -8.05 -0.86 -4.39
CA THR A 7 -9.47 -0.77 -4.01
C THR A 7 -9.86 0.68 -3.74
N LYS A 8 -9.07 1.42 -2.96
CA LYS A 8 -9.36 2.81 -2.63
C LYS A 8 -9.29 3.73 -3.85
N LEU A 9 -8.29 3.57 -4.71
CA LEU A 9 -8.17 4.37 -5.94
C LEU A 9 -9.37 4.16 -6.88
N VAL A 10 -9.85 2.93 -7.03
CA VAL A 10 -10.93 2.62 -7.97
C VAL A 10 -12.31 2.85 -7.36
N LYS A 11 -12.57 2.33 -6.15
CA LYS A 11 -13.91 2.38 -5.52
C LYS A 11 -14.14 3.69 -4.76
N ASP A 12 -13.18 4.13 -3.95
CA ASP A 12 -13.37 5.29 -3.08
C ASP A 12 -13.13 6.61 -3.84
N LYS A 13 -12.11 6.65 -4.72
CA LYS A 13 -11.77 7.83 -5.53
C LYS A 13 -12.40 7.84 -6.93
N GLY A 14 -13.05 6.74 -7.34
CA GLY A 14 -13.74 6.65 -8.64
C GLY A 14 -12.82 6.63 -9.86
N TYR A 15 -11.53 6.30 -9.72
CA TYR A 15 -10.63 6.30 -10.87
C TYR A 15 -10.83 5.09 -11.78
N PRO A 16 -10.78 5.28 -13.12
CA PRO A 16 -10.69 4.17 -14.05
C PRO A 16 -9.46 3.29 -13.78
N LEU A 17 -9.57 1.99 -14.07
CA LEU A 17 -8.48 1.01 -13.89
C LEU A 17 -7.15 1.50 -14.48
N TYR A 18 -7.19 2.12 -15.67
CA TYR A 18 -6.02 2.66 -16.34
C TYR A 18 -5.34 3.78 -15.53
N ARG A 19 -6.11 4.72 -14.99
CA ARG A 19 -5.58 5.82 -14.18
C ARG A 19 -5.00 5.31 -12.86
N ALA A 20 -5.69 4.37 -12.20
CA ALA A 20 -5.18 3.72 -11.00
C ALA A 20 -3.85 2.98 -11.29
N ALA A 21 -3.75 2.32 -12.44
CA ALA A 21 -2.53 1.62 -12.86
C ALA A 21 -1.35 2.58 -13.07
N LEU A 22 -1.58 3.73 -13.70
CA LEU A 22 -0.58 4.79 -13.86
C LEU A 22 -0.09 5.30 -12.51
N LEU A 23 -1.00 5.62 -11.59
CA LEU A 23 -0.64 6.11 -10.25
C LEU A 23 0.15 5.06 -9.44
N MET A 24 -0.17 3.78 -9.62
CA MET A 24 0.48 2.68 -8.91
C MET A 24 1.78 2.18 -9.57
N GLY A 25 2.09 2.63 -10.79
CA GLY A 25 3.23 2.13 -11.58
C GLY A 25 3.13 0.64 -11.93
N VAL A 26 1.93 0.15 -12.26
CA VAL A 26 1.66 -1.25 -12.63
C VAL A 26 0.76 -1.33 -13.86
N THR A 27 0.47 -2.54 -14.35
CA THR A 27 -0.48 -2.73 -15.48
C THR A 27 -1.94 -2.69 -15.00
N PRO A 28 -2.91 -2.29 -15.87
CA PRO A 28 -4.34 -2.37 -15.55
C PRO A 28 -4.79 -3.78 -15.14
N ALA A 29 -4.23 -4.82 -15.74
CA ALA A 29 -4.49 -6.21 -15.38
C ALA A 29 -4.02 -6.53 -13.94
N ALA A 30 -2.90 -5.96 -13.49
CA ALA A 30 -2.45 -6.10 -12.11
C ALA A 30 -3.45 -5.44 -11.14
N VAL A 31 -3.95 -4.24 -11.46
CA VAL A 31 -5.01 -3.57 -10.68
C VAL A 31 -6.27 -4.42 -10.61
N ALA A 32 -6.74 -4.96 -11.74
CA ALA A 32 -7.90 -5.85 -11.76
C ALA A 32 -7.69 -7.10 -10.89
N ASN A 33 -6.50 -7.71 -10.93
CA ASN A 33 -6.18 -8.87 -10.09
C ASN A 33 -6.14 -8.53 -8.59
N TYR A 34 -5.68 -7.33 -8.23
CA TYR A 34 -5.71 -6.83 -6.85
C TYR A 34 -7.15 -6.60 -6.35
N MET A 35 -7.99 -6.03 -7.21
CA MET A 35 -9.41 -5.75 -6.95
C MET A 35 -10.23 -7.03 -6.79
N ASN A 36 -10.02 -8.00 -7.67
CA ASN A 36 -10.76 -9.26 -7.71
C ASN A 36 -10.22 -10.30 -6.72
N GLY A 37 -9.33 -9.91 -5.81
CA GLY A 37 -8.78 -10.78 -4.79
C GLY A 37 -7.83 -11.88 -5.28
N LYS A 38 -7.49 -11.89 -6.58
CA LYS A 38 -6.52 -12.84 -7.17
C LYS A 38 -5.08 -12.58 -6.71
N ARG A 39 -4.79 -11.38 -6.18
CA ARG A 39 -3.48 -10.99 -5.65
C ARG A 39 -3.59 -10.16 -4.37
N GLY A 40 -2.70 -10.40 -3.41
CA GLY A 40 -2.50 -9.53 -2.25
C GLY A 40 -3.59 -9.59 -1.18
N THR A 41 -4.30 -10.72 -1.06
CA THR A 41 -5.41 -10.95 -0.12
C THR A 41 -5.01 -11.63 1.18
N ALA A 42 -3.92 -12.41 1.19
CA ALA A 42 -3.51 -13.25 2.33
C ALA A 42 -3.49 -12.55 3.70
N ILE A 43 -3.09 -11.27 3.71
CA ILE A 43 -2.97 -10.46 4.94
C ILE A 43 -3.90 -9.23 4.93
N LYS A 44 -4.79 -9.13 3.94
CA LYS A 44 -5.62 -7.94 3.71
C LYS A 44 -6.53 -7.67 4.91
N GLY A 45 -7.23 -8.69 5.39
CA GLY A 45 -8.15 -8.56 6.52
C GLY A 45 -7.48 -8.22 7.86
N ILE A 46 -6.18 -8.49 8.02
CA ILE A 46 -5.43 -8.05 9.21
C ILE A 46 -5.14 -6.55 9.11
N ILE A 47 -4.66 -6.09 7.95
CA ILE A 47 -4.36 -4.67 7.73
C ILE A 47 -5.64 -3.83 7.83
N GLU A 48 -6.75 -4.28 7.27
CA GLU A 48 -8.03 -3.53 7.29
C GLU A 48 -8.62 -3.35 8.70
N LYS A 49 -8.19 -4.17 9.67
CA LYS A 49 -8.60 -4.06 11.07
C LYS A 49 -7.74 -3.11 11.89
N ASP A 50 -6.61 -2.64 11.37
CA ASP A 50 -5.73 -1.70 12.05
C ASP A 50 -6.09 -0.26 11.60
N PRO A 51 -6.74 0.56 12.45
CA PRO A 51 -7.22 1.88 12.05
C PRO A 51 -6.09 2.83 11.66
N ARG A 52 -4.95 2.75 12.35
CA ARG A 52 -3.78 3.60 12.10
C ARG A 52 -3.16 3.27 10.75
N LEU A 53 -3.03 1.98 10.42
CA LEU A 53 -2.56 1.60 9.08
C LEU A 53 -3.53 2.04 7.98
N MET A 54 -4.83 1.92 8.22
CA MET A 54 -5.83 2.34 7.25
C MET A 54 -5.83 3.86 7.02
N GLU A 55 -5.58 4.65 8.05
CA GLU A 55 -5.34 6.10 7.96
C GLU A 55 -4.10 6.39 7.09
N MET A 56 -2.95 5.78 7.40
CA MET A 56 -1.72 5.98 6.60
C MET A 56 -1.87 5.54 5.14
N ILE A 57 -2.66 4.49 4.87
CA ILE A 57 -2.99 4.09 3.49
C ILE A 57 -3.85 5.16 2.81
N GLY A 58 -4.81 5.74 3.53
CA GLY A 58 -5.64 6.85 3.05
C GLY A 58 -4.78 8.06 2.64
N ASP A 59 -3.90 8.49 3.52
CA ASP A 59 -2.95 9.58 3.27
C ASP A 59 -2.09 9.32 2.02
N LEU A 60 -1.59 8.09 1.86
CA LEU A 60 -0.83 7.71 0.67
C LEU A 60 -1.68 7.81 -0.59
N VAL A 61 -2.92 7.32 -0.56
CA VAL A 61 -3.85 7.39 -1.69
C VAL A 61 -4.15 8.84 -2.06
N ASP A 62 -4.34 9.72 -1.08
CA ASP A 62 -4.58 11.14 -1.29
C ASP A 62 -3.36 11.85 -1.89
N LYS A 63 -2.15 11.53 -1.39
CA LYS A 63 -0.90 12.02 -1.98
C LYS A 63 -0.72 11.54 -3.41
N MET A 64 -1.01 10.28 -3.70
CA MET A 64 -0.97 9.74 -5.06
C MET A 64 -1.95 10.47 -5.99
N ALA A 65 -3.15 10.79 -5.50
CA ALA A 65 -4.18 11.50 -6.27
C ALA A 65 -3.83 12.99 -6.51
N SER A 66 -3.09 13.61 -5.59
CA SER A 66 -2.86 15.06 -5.56
C SER A 66 -1.58 15.53 -6.24
N SER A 67 -0.63 14.62 -6.57
CA SER A 67 0.75 15.03 -6.85
C SER A 67 1.18 14.95 -8.31
N GLY A 68 1.54 16.10 -8.87
CA GLY A 68 2.53 16.27 -9.95
C GLY A 68 3.99 16.25 -9.45
N SER A 69 4.25 15.85 -8.20
CA SER A 69 5.59 15.75 -7.61
C SER A 69 5.86 14.32 -7.12
N SER A 70 6.75 13.63 -7.82
CA SER A 70 7.09 12.21 -7.66
C SER A 70 8.11 11.93 -6.56
N SER A 71 8.68 12.96 -5.90
CA SER A 71 9.95 12.79 -5.17
C SER A 71 9.84 12.23 -3.74
N GLN A 72 8.65 11.98 -3.20
CA GLN A 72 8.48 11.53 -1.79
C GLN A 72 7.59 10.28 -1.60
N LEU A 73 6.95 9.76 -2.67
CA LEU A 73 6.01 8.63 -2.54
C LEU A 73 6.71 7.31 -2.19
N SER A 74 7.93 7.09 -2.68
CA SER A 74 8.70 5.87 -2.42
C SER A 74 9.06 5.72 -0.94
N SER A 75 9.60 6.78 -0.33
CA SER A 75 9.92 6.81 1.11
C SER A 75 8.68 6.59 1.97
N TYR A 76 7.56 7.25 1.61
CA TYR A 76 6.30 7.06 2.32
C TYR A 76 5.79 5.61 2.21
N TYR A 77 5.89 5.00 1.03
CA TYR A 77 5.54 3.61 0.82
C TYR A 77 6.40 2.65 1.67
N CYS A 78 7.70 2.93 1.79
CA CYS A 78 8.60 2.15 2.64
C CYS A 78 8.23 2.24 4.13
N ILE A 79 7.95 3.44 4.63
CA ILE A 79 7.47 3.65 6.01
C ILE A 79 6.18 2.86 6.24
N LEU A 80 5.21 3.01 5.34
CA LEU A 80 3.95 2.31 5.41
C LEU A 80 4.14 0.78 5.41
N CYS A 81 5.04 0.24 4.57
CA CYS A 81 5.33 -1.19 4.56
C CYS A 81 5.95 -1.66 5.88
N ALA A 82 6.86 -0.90 6.47
CA ALA A 82 7.49 -1.23 7.75
C ALA A 82 6.46 -1.25 8.89
N GLU A 83 5.57 -0.24 8.95
CA GLU A 83 4.45 -0.24 9.91
C GLU A 83 3.50 -1.42 9.67
N GLY A 84 3.23 -1.75 8.41
CA GLY A 84 2.47 -2.94 8.03
C GLY A 84 3.08 -4.22 8.60
N LYS A 85 4.40 -4.40 8.47
CA LYS A 85 5.12 -5.55 9.05
C LYS A 85 5.01 -5.59 10.58
N ARG A 86 5.09 -4.44 11.25
CA ARG A 86 4.93 -4.37 12.72
C ARG A 86 3.54 -4.81 13.17
N ALA A 87 2.49 -4.38 12.47
CA ALA A 87 1.12 -4.80 12.77
C ALA A 87 0.93 -6.31 12.53
N LEU A 88 1.51 -6.85 11.45
CA LEU A 88 1.47 -8.29 11.17
C LEU A 88 2.20 -9.11 12.25
N LYS A 89 3.34 -8.61 12.74
CA LYS A 89 4.09 -9.26 13.82
C LYS A 89 3.26 -9.38 15.11
N LYS A 90 2.46 -8.37 15.44
CA LYS A 90 1.51 -8.42 16.57
C LYS A 90 0.43 -9.50 16.40
N ASN A 91 0.16 -9.90 15.16
CA ASN A 91 -0.81 -10.95 14.79
C ASN A 91 -0.12 -12.30 14.50
N GLY A 92 1.13 -12.49 14.95
CA GLY A 92 1.87 -13.76 14.80
C GLY A 92 2.49 -14.00 13.43
N ILE A 93 2.45 -13.02 12.51
CA ILE A 93 3.01 -13.14 11.17
C ILE A 93 4.32 -12.35 11.09
N SER A 94 5.44 -13.05 10.94
CA SER A 94 6.76 -12.44 10.75
C SER A 94 7.13 -12.39 9.28
N LEU A 95 7.59 -11.22 8.82
CA LEU A 95 8.11 -11.01 7.48
C LEU A 95 9.61 -10.64 7.57
N PRO A 96 10.43 -11.04 6.58
CA PRO A 96 11.83 -10.65 6.53
C PRO A 96 12.01 -9.12 6.53
N SER A 97 13.12 -8.64 7.09
CA SER A 97 13.50 -7.23 7.01
C SER A 97 13.73 -6.79 5.56
N CYS A 98 13.51 -5.51 5.27
CA CYS A 98 13.86 -4.92 3.97
C CYS A 98 14.98 -3.88 4.11
N LEU A 99 15.57 -3.48 2.98
CA LEU A 99 16.65 -2.49 2.91
C LEU A 99 16.34 -1.19 3.68
N TYR A 100 15.08 -0.73 3.63
CA TYR A 100 14.65 0.45 4.38
C TYR A 100 14.83 0.26 5.89
N GLU A 101 14.39 -0.89 6.42
CA GLU A 101 14.52 -1.20 7.85
C GLU A 101 15.99 -1.37 8.22
N SER A 102 16.77 -2.09 7.40
CA SER A 102 18.21 -2.29 7.62
C SER A 102 19.00 -0.98 7.66
N ASN A 103 18.74 -0.07 6.73
CA ASN A 103 19.43 1.23 6.67
C ASN A 103 19.02 2.17 7.81
N LEU A 104 17.82 2.01 8.36
CA LEU A 104 17.39 2.78 9.54
C LEU A 104 18.13 2.34 10.81
N MET A 105 18.58 1.07 10.88
CA MET A 105 19.35 0.55 12.03
C MET A 105 20.83 0.93 12.01
N MET A 106 21.30 1.62 10.96
CA MET A 106 22.68 2.12 10.83
C MET A 106 22.83 3.60 11.20
N LYS A 107 21.80 4.20 11.81
CA LYS A 107 21.85 5.56 12.36
C LYS A 107 21.75 5.53 13.88
#